data_AF-A0A7S3S4V6-F1
#
_entry.id   AF-A0A7S3S4V6-F1
#
_cell.length_a   1.000
_cell.length_b   1.000
_cell.length_c   1.000
_cell.angle_alpha   90.00
_cell.angle_beta   90.00
_cell.angle_gamma   90.00
#
_symmetry.space_group_name_H-M   'P 1'
#
loop_
_entity.id
_entity.type
_entity.pdbx_description
1 polymer ?
#
loop_
_entity_poly.entity_id
_entity_poly.type
_entity_poly.pdbx_seq_one_letter_code
_entity_poly.pdbx_strand_id
1 'polypeptide(L)'
;AEKKEAEDRAKSKKGKKKKKKKKGGGGEAGVSACSSPTTTAASAPPPPTPTPPPPPADSAAVAAADEALQQAVAAGLYDELARALEVYSSIASPAVLAEARRARDKLISPPSDAAPPPLQQQQQAQQQAAQQQ
;
A
#
# COMPACT_ATOMS: atom_id res chain seq x y z
N ALA A 1 -34.94 1.17 26.24
CA ALA A 1 -34.92 2.65 26.28
C ALA A 1 -33.68 3.08 25.51
N GLU A 2 -33.79 3.43 24.22
CA GLU A 2 -34.36 4.69 23.72
C GLU A 2 -33.35 5.84 23.89
N LYS A 3 -32.85 6.33 22.76
CA LYS A 3 -32.95 7.72 22.26
C LYS A 3 -31.74 7.95 21.32
N LYS A 4 -31.95 7.95 20.00
CA LYS A 4 -32.50 9.04 19.16
C LYS A 4 -31.46 10.14 18.95
N GLU A 5 -30.89 10.20 17.75
CA GLU A 5 -31.37 11.01 16.60
C GLU A 5 -30.84 12.43 16.65
N ALA A 6 -30.85 13.05 15.46
CA ALA A 6 -30.72 14.48 15.19
C ALA A 6 -29.28 14.99 15.02
N GLU A 7 -28.94 15.77 14.00
CA GLU A 7 -29.66 16.29 12.84
C GLU A 7 -28.66 17.16 12.07
N ASP A 8 -29.06 17.48 10.85
CA ASP A 8 -28.86 18.78 10.22
C ASP A 8 -27.50 19.16 9.61
N ARG A 9 -27.36 18.73 8.35
CA ARG A 9 -27.52 19.60 7.18
C ARG A 9 -27.09 21.08 7.32
N ALA A 10 -26.20 21.43 6.38
CA ALA A 10 -26.34 22.51 5.40
C ALA A 10 -25.51 23.80 5.55
N LYS A 11 -25.24 24.37 4.35
CA LYS A 11 -24.92 25.78 3.99
C LYS A 11 -23.40 26.08 3.97
N SER A 12 -22.77 26.71 2.97
CA SER A 12 -23.16 27.65 1.90
C SER A 12 -22.06 27.67 0.81
N LYS A 13 -22.37 27.61 -0.49
CA LYS A 13 -22.53 28.73 -1.45
C LYS A 13 -21.38 29.78 -1.56
N LYS A 14 -20.93 29.95 -2.83
CA LYS A 14 -20.65 31.21 -3.56
C LYS A 14 -19.17 31.62 -3.74
N GLY A 15 -18.71 31.68 -5.00
CA GLY A 15 -17.40 32.23 -5.34
C GLY A 15 -17.04 32.30 -6.84
N LYS A 16 -17.84 33.02 -7.63
CA LYS A 16 -17.60 33.38 -9.04
C LYS A 16 -16.34 34.25 -9.19
N LYS A 17 -15.39 33.93 -10.08
CA LYS A 17 -14.60 34.96 -10.80
C LYS A 17 -13.87 34.44 -12.05
N LYS A 18 -14.28 34.99 -13.19
CA LYS A 18 -13.59 35.01 -14.49
C LYS A 18 -12.17 35.57 -14.34
N LYS A 19 -11.18 35.01 -15.04
CA LYS A 19 -10.11 35.83 -15.64
C LYS A 19 -9.46 35.18 -16.87
N LYS A 20 -10.02 35.58 -18.03
CA LYS A 20 -9.37 35.85 -19.30
C LYS A 20 -7.83 35.97 -19.21
N LYS A 21 -7.10 35.15 -19.99
CA LYS A 21 -5.85 35.61 -20.61
C LYS A 21 -5.69 35.01 -22.00
N LYS A 22 -5.82 35.90 -23.00
CA LYS A 22 -5.37 35.72 -24.37
C LYS A 22 -3.87 35.41 -24.37
N LYS A 23 -3.45 34.47 -25.22
CA LYS A 23 -2.15 34.44 -25.90
C LYS A 23 -2.36 33.52 -27.10
N GLY A 24 -2.28 33.93 -28.36
CA GLY A 24 -1.64 35.09 -28.97
C GLY A 24 -0.69 34.56 -30.06
N GLY A 25 -0.87 35.04 -31.30
CA GLY A 25 0.03 34.84 -32.45
C GLY A 25 -0.21 33.51 -33.19
N GLY A 26 -0.56 33.46 -34.47
CA GLY A 26 -0.35 34.43 -35.56
C GLY A 26 1.05 34.29 -36.13
N GLY A 27 1.16 33.73 -37.33
CA GLY A 27 2.43 33.65 -38.08
C GLY A 27 2.43 32.58 -39.17
N GLU A 28 1.71 32.84 -40.26
CA GLU A 28 1.98 32.19 -41.56
C GLU A 28 3.18 32.88 -42.22
N ALA A 29 4.22 32.09 -42.53
CA ALA A 29 5.23 32.32 -43.55
C ALA A 29 5.97 30.96 -43.65
N GLY A 30 5.84 30.16 -44.71
CA GLY A 30 6.07 30.54 -46.09
C GLY A 30 7.56 30.39 -46.36
N VAL A 31 8.01 29.19 -46.75
CA VAL A 31 9.15 28.99 -47.65
C VAL A 31 9.14 27.58 -48.23
N SER A 32 9.05 27.54 -49.55
CA SER A 32 9.34 26.41 -50.42
C SER A 32 10.70 25.77 -50.13
N ALA A 33 10.74 24.45 -50.10
CA ALA A 33 11.81 23.67 -50.71
C ALA A 33 11.37 22.21 -50.85
N CYS A 34 11.46 21.70 -52.07
CA CYS A 34 11.31 20.28 -52.39
C CYS A 34 12.14 19.41 -51.45
N SER A 35 11.49 18.46 -50.80
CA SER A 35 12.07 17.19 -50.39
C SER A 35 10.90 16.24 -50.18
N SER A 36 10.54 15.50 -51.22
CA SER A 36 9.77 14.29 -51.05
C SER A 36 10.67 13.25 -50.40
N PRO A 37 10.21 12.63 -49.29
CA PRO A 37 10.43 11.21 -49.14
C PRO A 37 9.09 10.51 -48.94
N THR A 38 8.86 9.54 -49.82
CA THR A 38 8.35 8.22 -49.47
C THR A 38 7.03 8.19 -48.68
N THR A 39 5.96 7.79 -49.39
CA THR A 39 4.73 7.25 -48.79
C THR A 39 5.07 6.01 -47.95
N THR A 40 5.45 6.21 -46.70
CA THR A 40 5.23 5.22 -45.65
C THR A 40 3.88 5.56 -45.04
N ALA A 41 2.99 4.58 -44.95
CA ALA A 41 1.74 4.73 -44.21
C ALA A 41 2.10 4.97 -42.74
N ALA A 42 2.25 6.24 -42.38
CA ALA A 42 2.41 6.68 -41.01
C ALA A 42 1.06 6.48 -40.32
N SER A 43 0.87 5.28 -39.77
CA SER A 43 -0.11 5.03 -38.73
C SER A 43 0.00 6.16 -37.72
N ALA A 44 -1.05 6.98 -37.62
CA ALA A 44 -1.09 8.07 -36.65
C ALA A 44 -0.70 7.51 -35.28
N PRO A 45 0.11 8.20 -34.46
CA PRO A 45 0.36 7.76 -33.11
C PRO A 45 -1.00 7.61 -32.42
N PRO A 46 -1.23 6.50 -31.67
CA PRO A 46 -2.47 6.33 -30.96
C PRO A 46 -2.69 7.56 -30.05
N PRO A 47 -3.94 8.01 -29.88
CA PRO A 47 -4.23 9.14 -29.01
C PRO A 47 -3.63 8.86 -27.63
N PRO A 48 -3.10 9.88 -26.93
CA PRO A 48 -2.61 9.70 -25.57
C PRO A 48 -3.73 9.07 -24.74
N THR A 49 -3.44 7.90 -24.18
CA THR A 49 -4.38 7.22 -23.28
C THR A 49 -4.71 8.17 -22.13
N PRO A 50 -5.98 8.27 -21.72
CA PRO A 50 -6.33 9.09 -20.57
C PRO A 50 -5.54 8.56 -19.37
N THR A 51 -4.68 9.41 -18.81
CA THR A 51 -3.99 9.11 -17.56
C THR A 51 -5.06 8.92 -16.50
N PRO A 52 -5.11 7.78 -15.79
CA PRO A 52 -6.10 7.59 -14.75
C PRO A 52 -5.95 8.69 -13.70
N PRO A 53 -7.05 9.16 -13.10
CA PRO A 53 -6.98 10.16 -12.05
C PRO A 53 -6.06 9.64 -10.93
N PRO A 54 -5.25 10.53 -10.31
CA PRO A 54 -4.39 10.10 -9.21
C PRO A 54 -5.27 9.50 -8.11
N PRO A 55 -4.86 8.38 -7.49
CA PRO A 55 -5.58 7.84 -6.36
C PRO A 55 -5.66 8.92 -5.26
N PRO A 56 -6.72 8.89 -4.43
CA PRO A 56 -6.76 9.74 -3.25
C PRO A 56 -5.46 9.54 -2.46
N ALA A 57 -4.86 10.64 -2.00
CA ALA A 57 -3.53 10.64 -1.38
C ALA A 57 -3.40 9.59 -0.27
N ASP A 58 -4.50 9.37 0.48
CA ASP A 58 -4.58 8.36 1.52
C ASP A 58 -4.50 6.92 0.99
N SER A 59 -5.11 6.61 -0.16
CA SER A 59 -5.00 5.27 -0.76
C SER A 59 -3.62 4.96 -1.31
N ALA A 60 -2.92 5.95 -1.87
CA ALA A 60 -1.54 5.78 -2.31
C ALA A 60 -0.58 5.61 -1.11
N ALA A 61 -0.82 6.35 -0.02
CA ALA A 61 -0.02 6.25 1.20
C ALA A 61 -0.17 4.87 1.87
N VAL A 62 -1.39 4.33 1.93
CA VAL A 62 -1.66 2.97 2.45
C VAL A 62 -0.96 1.92 1.58
N ALA A 63 -1.10 2.00 0.25
CA ALA A 63 -0.46 1.06 -0.66
C ALA A 63 1.08 1.10 -0.58
N ALA A 64 1.66 2.29 -0.47
CA ALA A 64 3.11 2.45 -0.31
C ALA A 64 3.61 1.92 1.05
N ALA A 65 2.85 2.13 2.12
CA ALA A 65 3.14 1.58 3.44
C ALA A 65 3.07 0.05 3.45
N ASP A 66 2.07 -0.52 2.76
CA ASP A 66 1.91 -1.96 2.60
C ASP A 66 3.05 -2.57 1.78
N GLU A 67 3.44 -1.93 0.67
CA GLU A 67 4.56 -2.40 -0.15
C GLU A 67 5.88 -2.35 0.63
N ALA A 68 6.13 -1.30 1.40
CA ALA A 68 7.32 -1.19 2.24
C ALA A 68 7.38 -2.28 3.32
N LEU A 69 6.24 -2.60 3.96
CA LEU A 69 6.16 -3.71 4.91
C LEU A 69 6.39 -5.06 4.23
N GLN A 70 5.83 -5.27 3.04
CA GLN A 70 6.04 -6.49 2.26
C GLN A 70 7.51 -6.66 1.85
N GLN A 71 8.18 -5.57 1.47
CA GLN A 71 9.61 -5.58 1.16
C GLN A 71 10.45 -5.95 2.39
N ALA A 72 10.14 -5.39 3.57
CA ALA A 72 10.84 -5.74 4.81
C ALA A 72 10.60 -7.21 5.23
N VAL A 73 9.38 -7.74 5.02
CA VAL A 73 9.08 -9.17 5.21
C VAL A 73 9.90 -10.03 4.24
N ALA A 74 9.99 -9.64 2.97
CA ALA A 74 10.74 -10.35 1.94
C ALA A 74 12.26 -10.30 2.19
N ALA A 75 12.77 -9.19 2.74
CA ALA A 75 14.16 -9.06 3.16
C ALA A 75 14.52 -9.99 4.31
N GLY A 76 13.55 -10.37 5.16
CA GLY A 76 13.74 -11.30 6.26
C GLY A 76 14.63 -10.76 7.38
N LEU A 77 14.83 -9.44 7.45
CA LEU A 77 15.64 -8.78 8.47
C LEU A 77 14.76 -8.29 9.62
N TYR A 78 15.00 -8.81 10.83
CA TYR A 78 14.20 -8.51 12.01
C TYR A 78 14.18 -7.00 12.34
N ASP A 79 15.34 -6.35 12.36
CA ASP A 79 15.46 -4.93 12.73
C ASP A 79 14.76 -4.01 11.72
N GLU A 80 14.87 -4.32 10.43
CA GLU A 80 14.22 -3.56 9.36
C GLU A 80 12.69 -3.70 9.43
N LEU A 81 12.21 -4.93 9.64
CA LEU A 81 10.80 -5.23 9.80
C LEU A 81 10.20 -4.59 11.07
N ALA A 82 10.93 -4.61 12.18
CA ALA A 82 10.51 -3.96 13.43
C ALA A 82 10.38 -2.43 13.25
N ARG A 83 11.37 -1.80 12.60
CA ARG A 83 11.35 -0.36 12.31
C ARG A 83 10.22 0.02 11.36
N ALA A 84 10.00 -0.78 10.31
CA ALA A 84 8.90 -0.55 9.37
C ALA A 84 7.53 -0.64 10.06
N LEU A 85 7.35 -1.60 10.99
CA LEU A 85 6.12 -1.72 11.78
C LEU A 85 5.85 -0.50 12.66
N GLU A 86 6.87 0.09 13.29
CA GLU A 86 6.70 1.32 14.08
C GLU A 86 6.22 2.49 13.21
N VAL A 87 6.86 2.69 12.05
CA VAL A 87 6.57 3.81 11.15
C VAL A 87 5.20 3.67 10.47
N TYR A 88 4.86 2.48 10.00
CA TYR A 88 3.67 2.25 9.17
C TYR A 88 2.45 1.70 9.91
N SER A 89 2.54 1.42 11.22
CA SER A 89 1.44 0.86 12.04
C SER A 89 0.13 1.67 12.01
N SER A 90 0.20 2.98 11.74
CA SER A 90 -0.96 3.88 11.72
C SER A 90 -1.61 4.03 10.35
N ILE A 91 -0.94 3.57 9.28
CA ILE A 91 -1.34 3.83 7.89
C ILE A 91 -1.55 2.50 7.12
N ALA A 92 -0.71 1.50 7.36
CA ALA A 92 -0.77 0.22 6.65
C ALA A 92 -2.06 -0.55 6.91
N SER A 93 -2.39 -1.44 5.99
CA SER A 93 -3.58 -2.28 6.10
C SER A 93 -3.44 -3.31 7.23
N PRO A 94 -4.54 -3.63 7.92
CA PRO A 94 -4.51 -4.55 9.07
C PRO A 94 -4.07 -5.97 8.68
N ALA A 95 -4.31 -6.39 7.43
CA ALA A 95 -3.85 -7.67 6.91
C ALA A 95 -2.32 -7.72 6.80
N VAL A 96 -1.71 -6.69 6.21
CA VAL A 96 -0.24 -6.61 6.07
C VAL A 96 0.43 -6.43 7.42
N LEU A 97 -0.16 -5.67 8.34
CA LEU A 97 0.36 -5.56 9.71
C LEU A 97 0.33 -6.90 10.46
N ALA A 98 -0.72 -7.71 10.28
CA ALA A 98 -0.79 -9.04 10.88
C ALA A 98 0.25 -10.00 10.27
N GLU A 99 0.43 -9.97 8.95
CA GLU A 99 1.46 -10.72 8.22
C GLU A 99 2.87 -10.35 8.71
N ALA A 100 3.18 -9.06 8.72
CA ALA A 100 4.47 -8.53 9.14
C ALA A 100 4.79 -8.86 10.61
N ARG A 101 3.81 -8.82 11.51
CA ARG A 101 4.00 -9.27 12.90
C ARG A 101 4.32 -10.75 12.98
N ARG A 102 3.58 -11.61 12.26
CA ARG A 102 3.89 -13.05 12.20
C ARG A 102 5.28 -13.30 11.63
N ALA A 103 5.66 -12.59 10.57
CA ALA A 103 7.00 -12.69 9.98
C ALA A 103 8.08 -12.29 10.99
N ARG A 104 7.89 -11.18 11.71
CA ARG A 104 8.80 -10.75 12.78
C ARG A 104 8.90 -11.79 13.89
N ASP A 105 7.79 -12.36 14.32
CA ASP A 105 7.78 -13.36 15.38
C ASP A 105 8.47 -14.66 14.92
N LYS A 106 8.37 -15.04 13.63
CA LYS A 106 9.15 -16.15 13.06
C LYS A 106 10.67 -15.89 13.05
N LEU A 107 11.09 -14.63 12.95
CA LEU A 107 12.50 -14.25 12.97
C LEU A 107 13.05 -14.14 14.40
N ILE A 108 12.22 -13.75 15.37
CA ILE A 108 12.61 -13.65 16.79
C ILE A 108 12.55 -15.00 17.52
N SER A 109 11.69 -15.90 17.06
CA SER A 109 11.50 -17.20 17.67
C SER A 109 12.37 -18.24 16.95
N PRO A 110 13.42 -18.83 17.58
CA PRO A 110 13.77 -20.21 17.25
C PRO A 110 12.49 -21.07 17.42
N PRO A 111 12.35 -22.25 16.79
CA PRO A 111 11.15 -23.08 16.89
C PRO A 111 10.86 -23.43 18.36
N SER A 112 10.07 -22.59 19.01
CA SER A 112 9.60 -22.74 20.38
C SER A 112 8.15 -23.24 20.32
N ASP A 113 7.93 -24.20 19.43
CA ASP A 113 6.82 -25.16 19.51
C ASP A 113 7.21 -26.31 20.47
N ALA A 114 8.14 -26.06 21.40
CA ALA A 114 8.20 -26.80 22.64
C ALA A 114 7.10 -26.24 23.55
N ALA A 115 5.84 -26.52 23.20
CA ALA A 115 4.80 -26.56 24.22
C ALA A 115 5.38 -27.42 25.37
N PRO A 116 5.39 -26.93 26.62
CA PRO A 116 5.75 -27.80 27.73
C PRO A 116 4.86 -29.04 27.61
N PRO A 117 5.43 -30.26 27.69
CA PRO A 117 4.63 -31.47 27.58
C PRO A 117 3.45 -31.31 28.55
N PRO A 118 2.21 -31.56 28.12
CA PRO A 118 1.06 -31.41 29.00
C PRO A 118 1.38 -32.16 30.30
N LEU A 119 1.14 -31.54 31.45
CA LEU A 119 1.49 -32.08 32.78
C LEU A 119 1.18 -33.57 32.95
N GLN A 120 0.15 -34.06 32.24
CA GLN A 120 -0.21 -35.47 32.15
C GLN A 120 0.92 -36.39 31.64
N GLN A 121 1.66 -36.00 30.60
CA GLN A 121 2.79 -36.77 30.07
C GLN A 121 3.98 -36.77 31.05
N GLN A 122 4.24 -35.66 31.74
CA GLN A 122 5.28 -35.60 32.78
C GLN A 122 4.93 -36.52 33.96
N GLN A 123 3.67 -36.59 34.36
CA GLN A 123 3.21 -37.48 35.43
C GLN A 123 3.29 -38.95 35.02
N GLN A 124 3.02 -39.28 33.76
CA GLN A 124 3.17 -40.64 33.24
C GLN A 124 4.66 -41.06 33.16
N ALA A 125 5.55 -40.16 32.75
CA ALA A 125 6.99 -40.42 32.73
C ALA A 125 7.56 -40.66 34.14
N GLN A 126 7.10 -39.91 35.16
CA GLN A 126 7.52 -40.15 36.55
C GLN A 126 7.06 -41.51 37.08
N GLN A 127 5.85 -41.95 36.72
CA GLN A 127 5.36 -43.28 37.10
C GLN A 127 6.17 -44.41 36.45
N GLN A 128 6.61 -44.24 35.20
CA GLN A 128 7.48 -45.23 34.55
C GLN A 128 8.88 -45.25 35.16
N ALA A 129 9.45 -44.08 35.46
CA ALA A 129 10.77 -43.99 36.10
C ALA A 129 10.80 -44.62 37.50
N ALA A 130 9.71 -44.46 38.26
CA ALA A 130 9.58 -45.04 39.59
C ALA A 130 9.44 -46.58 39.58
N GLN A 131 8.95 -47.19 38.49
CA GLN A 131 8.82 -48.66 38.39
C GLN A 131 10.11 -49.36 37.94
N GLN A 132 11.15 -48.60 37.56
CA GLN A 132 12.45 -49.14 37.16
C GLN A 132 13.49 -49.11 38.30
N GLN A 133 13.09 -48.66 39.50
CA GLN A 133 13.88 -48.75 40.74
C GLN A 133 13.28 -49.80 41.66
#